data_AF-A0A7S3X6G8-F1
#
_entry.id   AF-A0A7S3X6G8-F1
#
_cell.length_a   1.000
_cell.length_b   1.000
_cell.length_c   1.000
_cell.angle_alpha   90.00
_cell.angle_beta   90.00
_cell.angle_gamma   90.00
#
_symmetry.space_group_name_H-M   'P 1'
#
loop_
_entity.id
_entity.type
_entity.pdbx_description
1 polymer ?
#
loop_
_entity_poly.entity_id
_entity_poly.type
_entity_poly.pdbx_seq_one_letter_code
_entity_poly.pdbx_strand_id
1 'polypeptide(L)'
;EWQERFGQSRKTADGTGNWMALGLEHEFEIEHYLAHQGQKWVNNYDPNSMLWISKAMDGFSMEAPDKDGRMSLVEGLKKAMMPALVIGVQHDVLFPVWQQKEIADSLRAAGNKGVVYYELDSVFGHDSFLLDAVSIGPAVKGH
;
A
#
# COMPACT_ATOMS: atom_id res chain seq x y z
N GLU A 1 6.73 10.74 7.11
CA GLU A 1 6.44 11.17 5.72
C GLU A 1 5.74 12.53 5.60
N TRP A 2 4.40 12.64 5.66
CA TRP A 2 3.68 13.88 5.29
C TRP A 2 4.08 15.11 6.12
N GLN A 3 4.30 14.92 7.42
CA GLN A 3 4.81 15.97 8.30
C GLN A 3 6.21 16.46 7.90
N GLU A 4 7.08 15.56 7.42
CA GLU A 4 8.43 15.90 6.96
C GLU A 4 8.40 16.56 5.58
N ARG A 5 7.51 16.10 4.69
CA ARG A 5 7.39 16.61 3.33
C ARG A 5 6.75 18.00 3.24
N PHE A 6 5.70 18.25 4.03
CA PHE A 6 4.89 19.46 3.92
C PHE A 6 4.79 20.26 5.22
N GLY A 7 4.75 19.57 6.37
CA GLY A 7 4.51 20.20 7.67
C GLY A 7 3.21 21.00 7.69
N GLN A 8 3.24 22.22 8.23
CA GLN A 8 2.13 23.18 8.18
C GLN A 8 2.41 24.35 7.21
N SER A 9 3.24 24.11 6.20
CA SER A 9 3.65 25.15 5.25
C SER A 9 2.45 25.66 4.46
N ARG A 10 2.26 26.98 4.48
CA ARG A 10 1.25 27.69 3.68
C ARG A 10 1.93 28.32 2.48
N LYS A 11 1.27 28.30 1.33
CA LYS A 11 1.69 29.19 0.24
C LYS A 11 1.42 30.62 0.70
N THR A 12 2.47 31.44 0.79
CA THR A 12 2.30 32.87 1.03
C THR A 12 1.42 33.42 -0.09
N ALA A 13 0.25 33.94 0.27
CA ALA A 13 -0.60 34.66 -0.66
C ALA A 13 0.24 35.76 -1.31
N ASP A 14 0.28 35.80 -2.64
CA ASP A 14 0.86 36.90 -3.40
C ASP A 14 0.10 38.19 -3.06
N GLY A 15 0.52 38.89 -2.00
CA GLY A 15 0.40 40.33 -1.76
C GLY A 15 -0.97 41.02 -1.79
N THR A 16 -2.07 40.42 -2.22
CA THR A 16 -3.39 41.03 -2.29
C THR A 16 -4.29 40.38 -1.25
N GLY A 17 -4.17 40.85 -0.01
CA GLY A 17 -4.97 40.39 1.11
C GLY A 17 -6.46 40.70 0.89
N ASN A 18 -7.21 39.70 0.44
CA ASN A 18 -8.65 39.64 0.67
C ASN A 18 -8.93 38.74 1.88
N TRP A 19 -8.87 39.33 3.06
CA TRP A 19 -9.16 38.68 4.35
C TRP A 19 -10.64 38.28 4.52
N MET A 20 -11.51 38.60 3.55
CA MET A 20 -12.90 38.14 3.51
C MET A 20 -13.11 36.84 2.74
N ALA A 21 -12.09 36.27 2.09
CA ALA A 21 -12.20 34.97 1.43
C ALA A 21 -12.03 33.85 2.47
N LEU A 22 -13.10 33.56 3.24
CA LEU A 22 -13.34 32.23 3.82
C LEU A 22 -13.67 31.21 2.69
N GLY A 23 -12.87 31.22 1.63
CA GLY A 23 -13.05 30.35 0.48
C GLY A 23 -12.46 28.98 0.77
N LEU A 24 -13.04 27.92 0.20
CA LEU A 24 -12.48 26.56 0.18
C LEU A 24 -11.21 26.47 -0.71
N GLU A 25 -10.46 27.56 -0.82
CA GLU A 25 -9.27 27.65 -1.64
C GLU A 25 -8.10 26.96 -0.92
N HIS A 26 -7.19 26.33 -1.67
CA HIS A 26 -6.08 25.58 -1.10
C HIS A 26 -5.10 26.52 -0.36
N GLU A 27 -5.08 26.45 0.97
CA GLU A 27 -4.25 27.29 1.85
C GLU A 27 -2.90 26.62 2.16
N PHE A 28 -2.85 25.29 2.20
CA PHE A 28 -1.67 24.52 2.58
C PHE A 28 -1.00 23.86 1.36
N GLU A 29 0.33 23.73 1.40
CA GLU A 29 1.07 23.11 0.29
C GLU A 29 0.66 21.66 0.00
N ILE A 30 0.26 20.92 1.03
CA ILE A 30 -0.26 19.56 0.87
C ILE A 30 -1.54 19.52 0.03
N GLU A 31 -2.40 20.52 0.15
CA GLU A 31 -3.66 20.59 -0.59
C GLU A 31 -3.40 20.86 -2.07
N HIS A 32 -2.47 21.78 -2.38
CA HIS A 32 -2.00 22.02 -3.74
C HIS A 32 -1.36 20.78 -4.34
N TYR A 33 -0.53 20.07 -3.57
CA TYR A 33 0.10 18.84 -4.01
C TYR A 33 -0.94 17.77 -4.35
N LEU A 34 -1.90 17.51 -3.45
CA LEU A 34 -2.96 16.52 -3.65
C LEU A 34 -3.86 16.90 -4.84
N ALA A 35 -4.20 18.17 -5.00
CA ALA A 35 -4.96 18.66 -6.15
C ALA A 35 -4.21 18.43 -7.48
N HIS A 36 -2.91 18.74 -7.51
CA HIS A 36 -2.09 18.50 -8.70
C HIS A 36 -1.97 17.01 -9.05
N GLN A 37 -1.71 16.16 -8.05
CA GLN A 37 -1.65 14.71 -8.26
C GLN A 37 -3.01 14.14 -8.70
N GLY A 38 -4.11 14.61 -8.10
CA GLY A 38 -5.48 14.21 -8.47
C GLY A 38 -5.81 14.60 -9.91
N GLN A 39 -5.48 15.82 -10.33
CA GLN A 39 -5.71 16.27 -11.70
C GLN A 39 -4.91 15.45 -12.72
N LYS A 40 -3.65 15.12 -12.39
CA LYS A 40 -2.83 14.22 -13.21
C LYS A 40 -3.48 12.83 -13.30
N TRP A 41 -4.02 12.31 -12.20
CA TRP A 41 -4.65 10.99 -12.17
C TRP A 41 -5.92 10.93 -13.05
N VAL A 42 -6.83 11.90 -12.92
CA VAL A 42 -8.07 11.96 -13.73
C VAL A 42 -7.79 12.00 -15.23
N ASN A 43 -6.67 12.59 -15.64
CA ASN A 43 -6.29 12.67 -17.06
C ASN A 43 -5.68 11.37 -17.62
N ASN A 44 -5.32 10.41 -16.77
CA ASN A 44 -4.61 9.19 -17.17
C ASN A 44 -5.40 7.89 -16.89
N TYR A 45 -6.54 7.96 -16.19
CA TYR A 45 -7.30 6.78 -15.79
C TYR A 45 -8.78 6.90 -16.15
N ASP A 46 -9.35 5.79 -16.63
CA ASP A 46 -10.78 5.65 -16.87
C ASP A 46 -11.52 5.34 -15.55
N PRO A 47 -12.56 6.11 -15.17
CA PRO A 47 -13.29 5.88 -13.93
C PRO A 47 -13.95 4.50 -13.82
N ASN A 48 -14.50 3.96 -14.92
CA ASN A 48 -15.17 2.65 -14.89
C ASN A 48 -14.19 1.51 -14.60
N SER A 49 -12.99 1.60 -15.17
CA SER A 49 -11.90 0.66 -14.93
C SER A 49 -11.51 0.64 -13.44
N MET A 50 -11.44 1.81 -12.80
CA MET A 50 -11.12 1.90 -11.37
C MET A 50 -12.19 1.26 -10.48
N LEU A 51 -13.48 1.42 -10.80
CA LEU A 51 -14.56 0.75 -10.06
C LEU A 51 -14.44 -0.76 -10.09
N TRP A 52 -14.11 -1.33 -11.24
CA TRP A 52 -13.96 -2.78 -11.38
C TRP A 52 -12.71 -3.32 -10.69
N ILE A 53 -11.59 -2.61 -10.76
CA ILE A 53 -10.37 -2.99 -10.04
C ILE A 53 -10.61 -2.94 -8.52
N SER A 54 -11.19 -1.85 -8.01
CA SER A 54 -11.52 -1.71 -6.59
C SER A 54 -12.43 -2.84 -6.11
N LYS A 55 -13.50 -3.15 -6.86
CA LYS A 55 -14.41 -4.26 -6.51
C LYS A 55 -13.73 -5.62 -6.55
N ALA A 56 -12.81 -5.84 -7.50
CA ALA A 56 -12.05 -7.07 -7.59
C ALA A 56 -11.07 -7.23 -6.41
N MET A 57 -10.46 -6.13 -5.95
CA MET A 57 -9.60 -6.11 -4.77
C MET A 57 -10.39 -6.46 -3.50
N ASP A 58 -11.54 -5.82 -3.27
CA ASP A 58 -12.38 -6.06 -2.08
C ASP A 58 -12.99 -7.48 -2.05
N GLY A 59 -13.27 -8.04 -3.23
CA GLY A 59 -13.86 -9.37 -3.38
C GLY A 59 -12.85 -10.52 -3.38
N PHE A 60 -11.55 -10.23 -3.32
CA PHE A 60 -10.51 -11.25 -3.43
C PHE A 60 -10.33 -12.03 -2.13
N SER A 61 -10.32 -13.37 -2.23
CA SER A 61 -9.89 -14.27 -1.16
C SER A 61 -9.13 -15.45 -1.75
N MET A 62 -8.04 -15.83 -1.09
CA MET A 62 -7.26 -17.04 -1.41
C MET A 62 -7.66 -18.22 -0.54
N GLU A 63 -8.58 -18.05 0.41
CA GLU A 63 -8.94 -19.11 1.34
C GLU A 63 -9.66 -20.25 0.63
N ALA A 64 -9.49 -21.47 1.14
CA ALA A 64 -10.23 -22.64 0.71
C ALA A 64 -10.87 -23.32 1.94
N PRO A 65 -11.98 -24.07 1.75
CA PRO A 65 -12.62 -24.77 2.85
C PRO A 65 -11.71 -25.89 3.39
N ASP A 66 -11.58 -25.95 4.71
CA ASP A 66 -10.96 -27.05 5.44
C ASP A 66 -11.88 -28.29 5.49
N LYS A 67 -11.45 -29.33 6.22
CA LYS A 67 -12.23 -30.57 6.38
C LYS A 67 -13.58 -30.37 7.07
N ASP A 68 -13.73 -29.30 7.85
CA ASP A 68 -14.95 -28.95 8.58
C ASP A 68 -15.78 -27.90 7.80
N GLY A 69 -15.34 -27.49 6.61
CA GLY A 69 -15.99 -26.49 5.77
C GLY A 69 -15.69 -25.04 6.13
N ARG A 70 -14.74 -24.78 7.04
CA ARG A 70 -14.32 -23.42 7.42
C ARG A 70 -13.29 -22.90 6.42
N MET A 71 -13.39 -21.63 6.04
CA MET A 71 -12.41 -20.99 5.16
C MET A 71 -11.06 -20.88 5.87
N SER A 72 -10.00 -21.27 5.17
CA SER A 72 -8.63 -21.24 5.67
C SER A 72 -7.64 -20.82 4.59
N LEU A 73 -6.82 -19.83 4.91
CA LEU A 73 -5.72 -19.41 4.04
C LEU A 73 -4.69 -20.53 3.83
N VAL A 74 -4.39 -21.33 4.87
CA VAL A 74 -3.46 -22.47 4.79
C VAL A 74 -3.92 -23.48 3.74
N GLU A 75 -5.22 -23.83 3.74
CA GLU A 75 -5.80 -24.75 2.77
C GLU A 75 -5.71 -24.21 1.34
N GLY A 76 -6.00 -22.92 1.16
CA GLY A 76 -5.93 -22.24 -0.13
C GLY A 76 -4.53 -22.17 -0.72
N LEU A 77 -3.51 -22.01 0.13
CA LEU A 77 -2.12 -21.87 -0.27
C LEU A 77 -1.37 -23.20 -0.47
N LYS A 78 -2.01 -24.36 -0.26
CA LYS A 78 -1.38 -25.69 -0.43
C LYS A 78 -0.76 -25.97 -1.80
N LYS A 79 -1.15 -25.24 -2.85
CA LYS A 79 -0.57 -25.40 -4.19
C LYS A 79 0.64 -24.50 -4.44
N ALA A 80 0.89 -23.50 -3.60
CA ALA A 80 1.98 -22.54 -3.73
C ALA A 80 3.27 -23.09 -3.10
N MET A 81 3.95 -23.98 -3.83
CA MET A 81 5.15 -24.71 -3.36
C MET A 81 6.48 -24.16 -3.90
N MET A 82 6.45 -23.13 -4.74
CA MET A 82 7.66 -22.44 -5.19
C MET A 82 8.32 -21.68 -4.02
N PRO A 83 9.66 -21.50 -4.02
CA PRO A 83 10.29 -20.57 -3.10
C PRO A 83 9.60 -19.20 -3.15
N ALA A 84 9.29 -18.65 -1.98
CA ALA A 84 8.50 -17.43 -1.86
C ALA A 84 9.23 -16.43 -0.97
N LEU A 85 9.34 -15.20 -1.46
CA LEU A 85 9.76 -14.05 -0.68
C LEU A 85 8.52 -13.25 -0.31
N VAL A 86 8.32 -13.03 0.99
CA VAL A 86 7.23 -12.21 1.50
C VAL A 86 7.85 -11.02 2.21
N ILE A 87 7.47 -9.81 1.78
CA ILE A 87 7.98 -8.55 2.34
C ILE A 87 6.79 -7.79 2.92
N GLY A 88 6.86 -7.43 4.20
CA GLY A 88 5.92 -6.51 4.84
C GLY A 88 6.59 -5.18 5.16
N VAL A 89 5.80 -4.10 5.25
CA VAL A 89 6.28 -2.77 5.66
C VAL A 89 5.58 -2.37 6.95
N GLN A 90 6.34 -2.01 7.98
CA GLN A 90 5.80 -1.75 9.33
C GLN A 90 4.79 -0.60 9.36
N HIS A 91 4.98 0.40 8.49
CA HIS A 91 4.13 1.59 8.40
C HIS A 91 3.09 1.53 7.28
N ASP A 92 2.87 0.36 6.64
CA ASP A 92 1.76 0.20 5.70
C ASP A 92 0.42 0.24 6.46
N VAL A 93 -0.45 1.17 6.06
CA VAL A 93 -1.79 1.35 6.64
C VAL A 93 -2.86 0.67 5.78
N LEU A 94 -2.60 0.44 4.48
CA LEU A 94 -3.54 -0.19 3.56
C LEU A 94 -3.51 -1.72 3.70
N PHE A 95 -2.30 -2.29 3.75
CA PHE A 95 -2.07 -3.71 3.98
C PHE A 95 -1.10 -3.89 5.14
N PRO A 96 -1.60 -3.82 6.38
CA PRO A 96 -0.74 -3.80 7.55
C PRO A 96 0.19 -5.01 7.64
N VAL A 97 1.41 -4.81 8.14
CA VAL A 97 2.51 -5.80 8.18
C VAL A 97 2.11 -7.21 8.66
N TRP A 98 1.12 -7.31 9.54
CA TRP A 98 0.62 -8.58 10.06
C TRP A 98 -0.04 -9.44 8.98
N GLN A 99 -0.62 -8.86 7.93
CA GLN A 99 -1.20 -9.59 6.80
C GLN A 99 -0.10 -10.28 5.98
N GLN A 100 1.04 -9.62 5.75
CA GLN A 100 2.17 -10.24 5.06
C GLN A 100 2.79 -11.35 5.92
N LYS A 101 2.85 -11.15 7.23
CA LYS A 101 3.27 -12.20 8.16
C LYS A 101 2.32 -13.42 8.10
N GLU A 102 1.01 -13.17 8.10
CA GLU A 102 -0.01 -14.21 7.97
C GLU A 102 0.14 -15.03 6.67
N ILE A 103 0.43 -14.37 5.54
CA ILE A 103 0.73 -15.06 4.26
C ILE A 103 1.97 -15.93 4.40
N ALA A 104 3.07 -15.40 4.95
CA ALA A 104 4.32 -16.15 5.12
C ALA A 104 4.14 -17.38 6.02
N ASP A 105 3.44 -17.21 7.14
CA ASP A 105 3.19 -18.28 8.09
C ASP A 105 2.21 -19.31 7.53
N SER A 106 1.22 -18.88 6.74
CA SER A 106 0.28 -19.77 6.06
C SER A 106 0.94 -20.60 4.97
N LEU A 107 1.84 -20.01 4.17
CA LEU A 107 2.65 -20.75 3.19
C LEU A 107 3.51 -21.84 3.86
N ARG A 108 4.15 -21.50 4.98
CA ARG A 108 4.95 -22.46 5.77
C ARG A 108 4.08 -23.58 6.33
N ALA A 109 2.94 -23.23 6.94
CA ALA A 109 1.98 -24.18 7.49
C ALA A 109 1.37 -25.09 6.40
N ALA A 110 1.21 -24.57 5.18
CA ALA A 110 0.75 -25.33 4.02
C ALA A 110 1.80 -26.33 3.49
N GLY A 111 3.05 -26.27 3.99
CA GLY A 111 4.12 -27.21 3.68
C GLY A 111 5.26 -26.64 2.85
N ASN A 112 5.21 -25.35 2.48
CA ASN A 112 6.27 -24.70 1.72
C ASN A 112 7.48 -24.38 2.62
N LYS A 113 8.60 -25.07 2.39
CA LYS A 113 9.84 -24.91 3.16
C LYS A 113 10.74 -23.78 2.65
N GLY A 114 10.44 -23.21 1.49
CA GLY A 114 11.23 -22.17 0.82
C GLY A 114 10.74 -20.75 1.06
N VAL A 115 10.09 -20.49 2.20
CA VAL A 115 9.46 -19.19 2.50
C VAL A 115 10.39 -18.30 3.33
N VAL A 116 10.84 -17.21 2.72
CA VAL A 116 11.61 -16.16 3.38
C VAL A 116 10.69 -14.97 3.66
N TYR A 117 10.77 -14.41 4.86
CA TYR A 117 9.98 -13.26 5.29
C TYR A 117 10.90 -12.14 5.77
N TYR A 118 10.67 -10.93 5.30
CA TYR A 118 11.34 -9.72 5.77
C TYR A 118 10.34 -8.61 6.09
N GLU A 119 10.59 -7.91 7.17
CA GLU A 119 9.88 -6.68 7.52
C GLU A 119 10.79 -5.49 7.25
N LEU A 120 10.24 -4.47 6.58
CA LEU A 120 10.93 -3.23 6.29
C LEU A 120 10.40 -2.13 7.19
N ASP A 121 11.34 -1.38 7.75
CA ASP A 121 11.07 -0.11 8.42
C ASP A 121 11.24 1.01 7.38
N SER A 122 10.13 1.40 6.74
CA SER A 122 10.12 2.43 5.71
C SER A 122 8.98 3.41 5.93
N VAL A 123 9.32 4.70 5.84
CA VAL A 123 8.38 5.80 6.13
C VAL A 123 7.31 6.00 5.06
N PHE A 124 7.50 5.42 3.87
CA PHE A 124 6.58 5.56 2.74
C PHE A 124 5.37 4.62 2.82
N GLY A 125 5.31 3.75 3.86
CA GLY A 125 4.21 2.83 4.07
C GLY A 125 3.98 1.91 2.88
N HIS A 126 2.75 1.90 2.34
CA HIS A 126 2.40 1.07 1.19
C HIS A 126 3.30 1.32 -0.02
N ASP A 127 3.61 2.58 -0.33
CA ASP A 127 4.35 2.94 -1.55
C ASP A 127 5.86 2.61 -1.46
N SER A 128 6.33 2.05 -0.34
CA SER A 128 7.73 1.68 -0.15
C SER A 128 8.24 0.75 -1.25
N PHE A 129 7.41 -0.15 -1.78
CA PHE A 129 7.81 -1.04 -2.89
C PHE A 129 8.05 -0.36 -4.23
N LEU A 130 7.60 0.87 -4.39
CA LEU A 130 7.86 1.69 -5.57
C LEU A 130 8.97 2.72 -5.32
N LEU A 131 9.05 3.24 -4.10
CA LEU A 131 9.89 4.39 -3.76
C LEU A 131 11.21 4.02 -3.08
N ASP A 132 11.24 2.94 -2.31
CA ASP A 132 12.39 2.53 -1.51
C ASP A 132 13.13 1.33 -2.13
N ALA A 133 13.63 1.55 -3.35
CA ALA A 133 14.41 0.55 -4.08
C ALA A 133 15.71 0.14 -3.35
N VAL A 134 16.23 1.00 -2.47
CA VAL A 134 17.46 0.73 -1.71
C VAL A 134 17.21 -0.29 -0.61
N SER A 135 16.10 -0.20 0.13
CA SER A 135 15.76 -1.17 1.16
C SER A 135 15.26 -2.49 0.58
N ILE A 136 14.54 -2.45 -0.55
CA ILE A 136 13.92 -3.64 -1.15
C ILE A 136 14.85 -4.41 -2.08
N GLY A 137 15.69 -3.69 -2.85
CA GLY A 137 16.57 -4.28 -3.85
C GLY A 137 17.45 -5.42 -3.30
N PRO A 138 18.10 -5.28 -2.13
CA PRO A 138 18.88 -6.36 -1.53
C PRO A 138 18.06 -7.60 -1.17
N ALA A 139 16.86 -7.42 -0.63
CA ALA A 139 15.97 -8.54 -0.27
C ALA A 139 15.53 -9.33 -1.50
N VAL A 140 15.21 -8.62 -2.60
CA VAL A 140 14.83 -9.25 -3.88
C VAL A 140 16.03 -9.90 -4.57
N LYS A 141 17.20 -9.25 -4.57
CA LYS A 141 18.41 -9.78 -5.21
C LYS A 141 18.99 -11.00 -4.49
N GLY A 142 18.80 -11.08 -3.18
CA GLY A 142 19.34 -12.15 -2.34
C GLY A 142 18.44 -13.39 -2.23
N HIS A 143 17.22 -13.33 -2.76
CA HIS A 143 16.29 -14.46 -2.85
C HIS A 143 16.40 -15.14 -4.22
#